data_AF-A0A1X2HDD1-F1
#
_entry.id   AF-A0A1X2HDD1-F1
#
_cell.length_a   1.000
_cell.length_b   1.000
_cell.length_c   1.000
_cell.angle_alpha   90.00
_cell.angle_beta   90.00
_cell.angle_gamma   90.00
#
_symmetry.space_group_name_H-M   'P 1'
#
loop_
_entity.id
_entity.type
_entity.pdbx_description
1 polymer ?
#
loop_
_entity_poly.entity_id
_entity_poly.type
_entity_poly.pdbx_seq_one_letter_code
_entity_poly.pdbx_strand_id
1 'polypeptide(L)'
;MLAVPTKRTQRVSWTPYLRKYISNGYAEHPDLYTDDFRVLDELRNDCIYMDSSEKALNRLIKYYAQLTFLSSKFPIDVCLSGWGRISLAAGTQARFW
;
A
#
# COMPACT_ATOMS: atom_id res chain seq x y z
N MET A 1 -22.22 -9.52 22.01
CA MET A 1 -20.93 -9.48 21.29
C MET A 1 -20.71 -8.08 20.73
N LEU A 2 -19.56 -7.47 21.00
CA LEU A 2 -19.16 -6.18 20.40
C LEU A 2 -18.39 -6.47 19.11
N ALA A 3 -18.82 -5.87 18.00
CA ALA A 3 -18.16 -5.96 16.71
C ALA A 3 -17.81 -4.55 16.21
N VAL A 4 -16.63 -4.41 15.59
CA VAL A 4 -16.16 -3.14 15.03
C VAL A 4 -16.44 -3.13 13.52
N PRO A 5 -17.01 -2.05 12.96
CA PRO A 5 -17.24 -1.96 11.53
C PRO A 5 -15.93 -1.90 10.74
N THR A 6 -15.92 -2.47 9.54
CA THR A 6 -14.76 -2.45 8.65
C THR A 6 -14.46 -1.02 8.18
N LYS A 7 -13.17 -0.69 8.10
CA LYS A 7 -12.73 0.63 7.61
C LYS A 7 -12.82 0.66 6.09
N ARG A 8 -13.43 1.71 5.54
CA ARG A 8 -13.42 1.97 4.09
C ARG A 8 -12.18 2.77 3.72
N THR A 9 -11.56 2.41 2.62
CA THR A 9 -10.33 3.07 2.13
C THR A 9 -10.49 3.42 0.66
N GLN A 10 -9.78 4.46 0.21
CA GLN A 10 -9.76 4.84 -1.21
C GLN A 10 -8.75 3.97 -1.98
N ARG A 11 -9.00 3.80 -3.28
CA ARG A 11 -8.06 3.14 -4.19
C ARG A 11 -6.81 4.01 -4.32
N VAL A 12 -5.65 3.45 -4.02
CA VAL A 12 -4.34 4.09 -4.17
C VAL A 12 -3.49 3.16 -5.03
N SER A 13 -2.87 3.71 -6.07
CA SER A 13 -1.92 2.97 -6.92
C SER A 13 -0.51 3.22 -6.42
N TRP A 14 0.19 2.13 -6.08
CA TRP A 14 1.55 2.14 -5.53
C TRP A 14 2.61 2.07 -6.64
N THR A 15 2.20 1.51 -7.76
CA THR A 15 2.98 1.26 -8.97
C THR A 15 3.86 2.43 -9.45
N PRO A 16 3.35 3.68 -9.62
CA PRO A 16 4.21 4.77 -10.11
C PRO A 16 5.33 5.15 -9.13
N TYR A 17 5.07 5.07 -7.83
CA TYR A 17 6.04 5.39 -6.78
C TYR A 17 7.12 4.33 -6.68
N LEU A 18 6.73 3.05 -6.74
CA LEU A 18 7.66 1.92 -6.69
C LEU A 18 8.55 1.87 -7.94
N ARG A 19 7.99 2.05 -9.15
CA ARG A 19 8.78 2.11 -10.39
C ARG A 19 9.85 3.21 -10.34
N LYS A 20 9.49 4.40 -9.85
CA LYS A 20 10.42 5.52 -9.70
C LYS A 20 11.55 5.17 -8.74
N TYR A 21 11.23 4.50 -7.63
CA TYR A 21 12.24 4.11 -6.64
C TYR A 21 13.16 3.00 -7.16
N ILE A 22 12.63 1.98 -7.83
CA ILE A 22 13.46 0.89 -8.39
C ILE A 22 14.43 1.43 -9.42
N SER A 23 13.93 2.27 -10.34
CA SER A 23 14.77 2.88 -11.37
C SER A 23 15.87 3.79 -10.79
N ASN A 24 15.58 4.54 -9.72
CA ASN A 24 16.52 5.49 -9.12
C ASN A 24 17.44 4.89 -8.04
N GLY A 25 16.95 3.90 -7.28
CA GLY A 25 17.64 3.33 -6.13
C GLY A 25 18.37 2.02 -6.43
N TYR A 26 17.80 1.17 -7.29
CA TYR A 26 18.39 -0.13 -7.64
C TYR A 26 19.01 -0.14 -9.04
N ALA A 27 18.77 0.89 -9.86
CA ALA A 27 19.18 0.96 -11.28
C ALA A 27 18.68 -0.23 -12.13
N GLU A 28 17.63 -0.90 -11.68
CA GLU A 28 16.98 -2.00 -12.38
C GLU A 28 15.85 -1.48 -13.27
N HIS A 29 15.55 -2.21 -14.34
CA HIS A 29 14.46 -1.83 -15.23
C HIS A 29 13.11 -2.07 -14.55
N PRO A 30 12.26 -1.06 -14.39
CA PRO A 30 10.99 -1.18 -13.66
C PRO A 30 10.02 -2.20 -14.29
N ASP A 31 10.19 -2.51 -15.58
CA ASP A 31 9.32 -3.47 -16.27
C ASP A 31 9.45 -4.90 -15.73
N LEU A 32 10.59 -5.25 -15.12
CA LEU A 32 10.83 -6.56 -14.51
C LEU A 32 9.82 -6.89 -13.39
N TYR A 33 9.24 -5.84 -12.76
CA TYR A 33 8.33 -5.96 -11.62
C TYR A 33 6.87 -5.64 -12.00
N THR A 34 6.57 -5.49 -13.29
CA THR A 34 5.22 -5.10 -13.75
C THR A 34 4.14 -6.08 -13.30
N ASP A 35 4.43 -7.38 -13.36
CA ASP A 35 3.48 -8.40 -12.92
C ASP A 35 3.29 -8.37 -11.39
N ASP A 36 4.37 -8.17 -10.62
CA ASP A 36 4.29 -8.02 -9.16
C ASP A 36 3.41 -6.82 -8.76
N PHE A 37 3.57 -5.68 -9.45
CA PHE A 37 2.72 -4.51 -9.25
C PHE A 37 1.26 -4.78 -9.61
N ARG A 38 1.01 -5.53 -10.68
CA ARG A 38 -0.34 -5.91 -11.09
C ARG A 38 -1.01 -6.78 -10.03
N VAL A 39 -0.31 -7.80 -9.53
CA VAL A 39 -0.80 -8.68 -8.46
C VAL A 39 -1.10 -7.89 -7.18
N LEU A 40 -0.24 -6.92 -6.81
CA LEU A 40 -0.47 -6.06 -5.65
C LEU A 40 -1.71 -5.17 -5.81
N ASP A 41 -1.89 -4.56 -6.98
CA ASP A 41 -3.06 -3.72 -7.28
C ASP A 41 -4.35 -4.56 -7.34
N GLU A 42 -4.30 -5.78 -7.88
CA GLU A 42 -5.41 -6.75 -7.88
C GLU A 42 -5.80 -7.16 -6.46
N LEU A 43 -4.82 -7.55 -5.62
CA LEU A 43 -5.05 -7.89 -4.21
C LEU A 43 -5.66 -6.73 -3.42
N ARG A 44 -5.21 -5.50 -3.67
CA ARG A 44 -5.79 -4.31 -3.03
C ARG A 44 -7.24 -4.11 -3.47
N ASN A 45 -7.51 -4.23 -4.77
CA ASN A 45 -8.84 -4.08 -5.34
C ASN A 45 -9.82 -5.08 -4.73
N ASP A 46 -9.38 -6.34 -4.65
CA ASP A 46 -10.12 -7.42 -4.02
C ASP A 46 -10.45 -7.14 -2.55
N CYS A 47 -9.52 -6.53 -1.79
CA CYS A 47 -9.75 -6.18 -0.39
C CYS A 47 -10.73 -5.01 -0.20
N ILE A 48 -10.87 -4.12 -1.19
CA ILE A 48 -11.77 -2.95 -1.12
C ILE A 48 -13.22 -3.35 -1.44
N TYR A 49 -13.40 -4.24 -2.43
CA TYR A 49 -14.73 -4.59 -2.94
C TYR A 49 -15.36 -5.84 -2.30
N MET A 50 -14.61 -6.61 -1.50
CA MET A 50 -15.14 -7.85 -0.92
C MET A 50 -15.96 -7.62 0.35
N ASP A 51 -17.14 -8.23 0.39
CA ASP A 51 -17.99 -8.29 1.58
C ASP A 51 -17.39 -9.15 2.69
N SER A 52 -17.89 -8.98 3.93
CA SER A 52 -17.40 -9.71 5.10
C SER A 52 -17.64 -11.22 4.99
N SER A 53 -16.66 -11.93 4.44
CA SER A 53 -16.62 -13.38 4.27
C SER A 53 -15.26 -13.92 4.72
N GLU A 54 -15.17 -15.21 5.04
CA GLU A 54 -13.91 -15.87 5.37
C GLU A 54 -12.86 -15.73 4.24
N LYS A 55 -13.33 -15.68 2.98
CA LYS A 55 -12.46 -15.41 1.82
C LYS A 55 -11.85 -14.00 1.87
N ALA A 56 -12.58 -13.03 2.41
CA ALA A 56 -12.12 -11.65 2.55
C ALA A 56 -10.97 -11.56 3.55
N LEU A 57 -11.08 -12.27 4.66
CA LEU A 57 -10.02 -12.34 5.66
C LEU A 57 -8.73 -12.93 5.06
N ASN A 58 -8.84 -14.04 4.33
CA ASN A 58 -7.69 -14.66 3.68
C ASN A 58 -7.02 -13.74 2.65
N ARG A 59 -7.80 -12.99 1.86
CA ARG A 59 -7.24 -11.99 0.93
C ARG A 59 -6.60 -10.81 1.66
N LEU A 60 -7.20 -10.35 2.76
CA LEU A 60 -6.66 -9.26 3.57
C LEU A 60 -5.31 -9.64 4.20
N ILE A 61 -5.19 -10.86 4.73
CA ILE A 61 -3.94 -11.39 5.29
C ILE A 61 -2.87 -11.48 4.20
N LYS A 62 -3.21 -11.98 3.02
CA LYS A 62 -2.28 -12.02 1.88
C LYS A 62 -1.82 -10.62 1.49
N TYR A 63 -2.74 -9.66 1.38
CA TYR A 63 -2.40 -8.27 1.07
C TYR A 63 -1.48 -7.65 2.14
N TYR A 64 -1.77 -7.89 3.42
CA TYR A 64 -0.92 -7.43 4.53
C TYR A 64 0.49 -8.04 4.49
N ALA A 65 0.62 -9.33 4.18
CA ALA A 65 1.91 -9.99 4.02
C ALA A 65 2.73 -9.36 2.88
N GLN A 66 2.08 -9.07 1.74
CA GLN A 66 2.73 -8.39 0.62
C GLN A 66 3.20 -6.98 0.99
N LEU A 67 2.38 -6.21 1.71
CA LEU A 67 2.78 -4.89 2.21
C LEU A 67 3.94 -4.96 3.19
N THR A 68 3.96 -5.97 4.06
CA THR A 68 5.05 -6.16 5.03
C THR A 68 6.35 -6.53 4.32
N PHE A 69 6.28 -7.42 3.32
CA PHE A 69 7.43 -7.78 2.49
C PHE A 69 7.95 -6.55 1.72
N LEU A 70 7.06 -5.76 1.12
CA LEU A 70 7.40 -4.51 0.46
C LEU A 70 8.07 -3.53 1.43
N SER A 71 7.50 -3.35 2.63
CA SER A 71 8.07 -2.48 3.65
C SER A 71 9.45 -2.94 4.15
N SER A 72 9.81 -4.22 3.98
CA SER A 72 11.15 -4.73 4.27
C SER A 72 12.15 -4.44 3.16
N LYS A 73 11.70 -4.17 1.93
CA LYS A 73 12.55 -3.89 0.77
C LYS A 73 12.71 -2.40 0.50
N PHE A 74 11.67 -1.61 0.79
CA PHE A 74 11.64 -0.18 0.50
C PHE A 74 11.64 0.62 1.81
N PRO A 75 12.50 1.64 1.96
CA PRO A 75 12.45 2.52 3.12
C PRO A 75 11.12 3.28 3.15
N ILE A 76 10.60 3.49 4.36
CA ILE A 76 9.28 4.10 4.61
C ILE A 76 9.15 5.51 3.99
N ASP A 77 10.26 6.22 3.80
CA ASP A 77 10.29 7.55 3.18
C ASP A 77 9.75 7.59 1.74
N VAL A 78 9.87 6.47 1.00
CA VAL A 78 9.31 6.34 -0.36
C VAL A 78 7.79 6.35 -0.32
N CYS A 79 7.20 5.72 0.70
CA CYS A 79 5.76 5.70 0.93
C CYS A 79 5.24 7.09 1.31
N LEU A 80 5.96 7.81 2.17
CA LEU A 80 5.57 9.16 2.61
C LEU A 80 5.57 10.19 1.47
N SER A 81 6.47 10.03 0.48
CA SER A 81 6.52 10.93 -0.68
C SER A 81 5.27 10.85 -1.57
N GLY A 82 4.60 9.69 -1.64
CA GLY A 82 3.32 9.50 -2.35
C GLY A 82 2.07 9.78 -1.51
N TRP A 83 2.23 9.83 -0.18
CA TRP A 83 1.20 10.23 0.79
C TRP A 83 1.25 11.73 1.14
N GLY A 84 2.09 12.50 0.44
CA GLY A 84 2.22 13.95 0.58
C GLY A 84 1.02 14.71 0.02
N ARG A 85 -0.07 14.75 0.80
CA ARG A 85 -1.06 15.85 0.98
C ARG A 85 -2.37 15.30 1.55
N ILE A 86 -2.31 14.62 2.68
CA ILE A 86 -3.44 14.71 3.61
C ILE A 86 -3.27 16.08 4.26
N SER A 87 -4.02 17.07 3.74
CA SER A 87 -4.10 18.39 4.35
C SER A 87 -4.68 18.23 5.75
N LEU A 88 -3.80 18.13 6.73
CA LEU A 88 -4.11 18.46 8.12
C LEU A 88 -4.32 19.97 8.15
N ALA A 89 -5.55 20.40 7.91
CA ALA A 89 -6.02 21.62 8.53
C ALA A 89 -5.76 21.49 10.04
N ALA A 90 -5.10 22.52 10.61
CA ALA A 90 -4.63 22.60 11.99
C ALA A 90 -3.34 21.82 12.31
N GLY A 91 -2.21 22.38 11.87
CA GLY A 91 -1.31 23.02 12.83
C GLY A 91 -0.69 22.18 13.95
N THR A 92 -0.34 20.91 13.75
CA THR A 92 0.64 20.25 14.63
C THR A 92 1.51 19.27 13.85
N GLN A 93 2.75 19.70 13.62
CA GLN A 93 3.80 18.94 12.98
C GLN A 93 4.35 17.91 13.98
N ALA A 94 3.77 16.71 14.00
CA ALA A 94 4.37 15.58 14.71
C ALA A 94 5.51 15.00 13.85
N ARG A 95 6.74 15.37 14.19
CA ARG A 95 7.96 14.66 13.82
C ARG A 95 7.95 13.32 14.56
N PHE A 96 7.97 12.21 13.83
CA PHE A 96 8.49 10.94 14.32
C PHE A 96 9.77 10.62 13.56
N TRP A 97 10.83 11.36 13.93
CA TRP A 97 12.18 10.90 14.24
C TRP A 97 12.76 11.94 15.22
#